data_AF-A0A813JKT1-F1
#
_entry.id   AF-A0A813JKT1-F1
#
_cell.length_a   1.000
_cell.length_b   1.000
_cell.length_c   1.000
_cell.angle_alpha   90.00
_cell.angle_beta   90.00
_cell.angle_gamma   90.00
#
_symmetry.space_group_name_H-M   'P 1'
#
loop_
_entity.id
_entity.type
_entity.pdbx_description
1 polymer ?
#
loop_
_entity_poly.entity_id
_entity_poly.type
_entity_poly.pdbx_seq_one_letter_code
_entity_poly.pdbx_strand_id
1 'polypeptide(L)'
;MCPTVAVGCRCHCCWLSLLLSLLLLLLLLLLLSALLLLLLSALLLLLLSASLLLLLFFYKIVVFIVVVVQDVPHICPRRECNSRAPPRPCTLHLFGVDFLSNKEVLELFSEWQPQEVEWLDDSSCNVVFAAESSPQEVLEKLAADDQDISHGEEKIWTRSKPLSVGLKATGKVRSKAALREICFEMRLGNEAIANSPPHAILNLRQLQKPQRWLLGTLIGRRSKTISWPHGLADAPVLPIESPQPPSRPPPPPSAPPPPSRQPPSRQPPPLPAVEEPLPGLLEVTEQAWDEHFDRLAAQRWQQKGHGGVAEPPTMIAKLRQSRGELWLSGQPMERNSSEFAGKGIAFQVHCFGKHPQEVGGTVIPGAYCVRLELSNPSRRIEEWQAACSLLAITLFAGESAVVHCVAGVHRAATVGAMMRSKLRHETFEVASSVVQRVRNVEIEKVVKQRGMAEWIRSTLANTRLPRIGPPVDQWVAAQAVGSRLHASHASPPQTDQAPLCKWRQRAARFGSEPLVASSLQEAVGWGRQLRPECKAKLPASLRQQVQRLLRD
;
A
#
# COMPACT_ATOMS: atom_id res chain seq x y z
N MET A 1 -45.73 20.54 -108.35
CA MET A 1 -44.66 19.60 -108.71
C MET A 1 -43.93 19.19 -107.44
N CYS A 2 -44.32 18.03 -106.89
CA CYS A 2 -43.65 17.38 -105.77
C CYS A 2 -42.49 16.54 -106.29
N PRO A 3 -41.35 16.49 -105.58
CA PRO A 3 -40.56 15.27 -105.50
C PRO A 3 -40.60 14.74 -104.07
N THR A 4 -41.36 13.65 -103.97
CA THR A 4 -41.20 12.49 -103.09
C THR A 4 -39.80 12.33 -102.48
N VAL A 5 -39.69 12.61 -101.18
CA VAL A 5 -38.54 12.29 -100.32
C VAL A 5 -38.64 10.82 -99.90
N ALA A 6 -37.70 10.01 -100.36
CA ALA A 6 -37.58 8.59 -99.98
C ALA A 6 -37.15 8.46 -98.51
N VAL A 7 -38.15 8.41 -97.63
CA VAL A 7 -38.04 8.01 -96.23
C VAL A 7 -38.04 6.49 -96.19
N GLY A 8 -36.88 5.87 -96.04
CA GLY A 8 -36.85 4.40 -96.09
C GLY A 8 -35.49 3.74 -95.88
N CYS A 9 -34.76 4.11 -94.81
CA CYS A 9 -33.73 3.25 -94.22
C CYS A 9 -33.34 3.77 -92.83
N ARG A 10 -34.36 3.89 -91.99
CA ARG A 10 -34.26 3.98 -90.54
C ARG A 10 -34.91 2.67 -90.08
N CYS A 11 -34.40 1.83 -89.18
CA CYS A 11 -33.73 2.24 -87.96
C CYS A 11 -33.22 1.01 -87.15
N HIS A 12 -33.00 -0.19 -87.72
CA HIS A 12 -32.67 -1.37 -86.89
C HIS A 12 -31.37 -1.22 -86.06
N CYS A 13 -30.32 -0.59 -86.59
CA CYS A 13 -29.09 -0.33 -85.82
C CYS A 13 -29.30 0.68 -84.69
N CYS A 14 -30.16 1.70 -84.86
CA CYS A 14 -30.45 2.68 -83.82
C CYS A 14 -31.23 2.06 -82.64
N TRP A 15 -32.17 1.15 -82.93
CA TRP A 15 -32.91 0.45 -81.88
C TRP A 15 -32.02 -0.51 -81.07
N LEU A 16 -31.08 -1.19 -81.73
CA LEU A 16 -30.11 -2.06 -81.04
C LEU A 16 -29.16 -1.25 -80.14
N SER A 17 -28.69 -0.09 -80.61
CA SER A 17 -27.86 0.81 -79.82
C SER A 17 -28.61 1.39 -78.61
N LEU A 18 -29.88 1.74 -78.78
CA LEU A 18 -30.73 2.22 -77.68
C LEU A 18 -30.97 1.10 -76.66
N LEU A 19 -31.29 -0.11 -77.11
CA LEU A 19 -31.49 -1.27 -76.24
C LEU A 19 -30.23 -1.63 -75.45
N LEU A 20 -29.06 -1.62 -76.10
CA LEU A 20 -27.79 -1.86 -75.43
C LEU A 20 -27.48 -0.77 -74.40
N SER A 21 -27.75 0.50 -74.74
CA SER A 21 -27.58 1.62 -73.80
C SER A 21 -28.51 1.52 -72.59
N LEU A 22 -29.76 1.10 -72.79
CA LEU A 22 -30.73 0.86 -71.72
C LEU A 22 -30.33 -0.34 -70.85
N LEU A 23 -29.81 -1.43 -71.45
CA LEU A 23 -29.30 -2.58 -70.71
C LEU A 23 -28.06 -2.23 -69.88
N LEU A 24 -27.14 -1.43 -70.44
CA LEU A 24 -25.97 -0.93 -69.71
C LEU A 24 -26.37 0.00 -68.56
N LEU A 25 -27.36 0.88 -68.79
CA LEU A 25 -27.90 1.75 -67.75
C LEU A 25 -28.59 0.93 -66.63
N LEU A 26 -29.38 -0.09 -67.00
CA LEU A 26 -30.01 -0.98 -66.04
C LEU A 26 -28.98 -1.76 -65.22
N LEU A 27 -27.93 -2.29 -65.88
CA LEU A 27 -26.84 -2.97 -65.22
C LEU A 27 -26.09 -2.03 -64.25
N LEU A 28 -25.83 -0.80 -64.66
CA LEU A 28 -25.21 0.22 -63.81
C LEU A 28 -26.08 0.54 -62.59
N LEU A 29 -27.39 0.68 -62.76
CA LEU A 29 -28.33 0.92 -61.66
C LEU A 29 -28.39 -0.27 -60.69
N LEU A 30 -28.35 -1.51 -61.20
CA LEU A 30 -28.27 -2.72 -60.38
C LEU A 30 -26.97 -2.79 -59.58
N LEU A 31 -25.83 -2.45 -60.21
CA LEU A 31 -24.53 -2.40 -59.54
C LEU A 31 -24.48 -1.31 -58.46
N LEU A 32 -25.03 -0.12 -58.73
CA LEU A 32 -25.13 0.96 -57.75
C LEU A 32 -26.04 0.58 -56.58
N SER A 33 -27.16 -0.08 -56.84
CA SER A 33 -28.06 -0.60 -55.81
C SER A 33 -27.37 -1.65 -54.92
N ALA A 34 -26.65 -2.61 -55.53
CA ALA A 34 -25.89 -3.61 -54.80
C ALA A 34 -24.78 -2.99 -53.94
N LEU A 35 -24.06 -1.99 -54.48
CA LEU A 35 -23.04 -1.25 -53.73
C LEU A 35 -23.64 -0.48 -52.54
N LEU A 36 -24.79 0.17 -52.72
CA LEU A 36 -25.49 0.88 -51.65
C LEU A 36 -25.94 -0.08 -50.54
N LEU A 37 -26.47 -1.26 -50.88
CA LEU A 37 -26.84 -2.30 -49.93
C LEU A 37 -25.62 -2.82 -49.15
N LEU A 38 -24.48 -3.01 -49.81
CA LEU A 38 -23.23 -3.39 -49.16
C LEU A 38 -22.75 -2.31 -48.18
N LEU A 39 -22.79 -1.02 -48.56
CA LEU A 39 -22.42 0.08 -47.67
C LEU A 39 -23.35 0.20 -46.46
N LEU A 40 -24.66 0.06 -46.65
CA LEU A 40 -25.63 0.08 -45.56
C LEU A 40 -25.45 -1.08 -44.58
N SER A 41 -25.19 -2.29 -45.09
CA SER A 41 -24.92 -3.45 -44.23
C SER A 41 -23.62 -3.31 -43.43
N ALA A 42 -22.55 -2.77 -44.03
CA ALA A 42 -21.30 -2.47 -43.33
C ALA A 42 -21.50 -1.41 -42.23
N LEU A 43 -22.27 -0.35 -42.50
CA LEU A 43 -22.59 0.67 -41.51
C LEU A 43 -23.40 0.10 -40.33
N LEU A 44 -24.38 -0.76 -40.61
CA LEU A 44 -25.16 -1.42 -39.57
C LEU A 44 -24.30 -2.31 -38.67
N LEU A 45 -23.37 -3.09 -39.25
CA LEU A 45 -22.42 -3.90 -38.49
C LEU A 45 -21.51 -3.04 -37.60
N LEU A 46 -21.04 -1.90 -38.10
CA LEU A 46 -20.25 -0.95 -37.30
C LEU A 46 -21.05 -0.41 -36.12
N LEU A 47 -22.30 0.00 -36.32
CA LEU A 47 -23.17 0.51 -35.26
C LEU A 47 -23.49 -0.55 -34.20
N LEU A 48 -23.74 -1.80 -34.62
CA LEU A 48 -23.96 -2.92 -33.71
C LEU A 48 -22.70 -3.24 -32.90
N SER A 49 -21.53 -3.23 -33.53
CA SER A 49 -20.25 -3.46 -32.85
C SER A 49 -19.95 -2.37 -31.82
N ALA A 50 -20.20 -1.10 -32.14
CA ALA A 50 -20.02 0.02 -31.22
C ALA A 50 -21.00 -0.07 -30.04
N SER A 51 -22.24 -0.45 -30.30
CA SER A 51 -23.26 -0.65 -29.26
C SER A 51 -22.90 -1.79 -28.30
N LEU A 52 -22.38 -2.92 -28.84
CA LEU A 52 -21.90 -4.04 -28.02
C LEU A 52 -20.69 -3.63 -27.16
N LEU A 53 -19.74 -2.89 -27.73
CA LEU A 53 -18.58 -2.38 -26.97
C LEU A 53 -19.00 -1.44 -25.84
N LEU A 54 -19.97 -0.55 -26.07
CA LEU A 54 -20.55 0.28 -25.03
C LEU A 54 -21.22 -0.56 -23.94
N LEU A 55 -22.00 -1.57 -24.31
CA LEU A 55 -22.67 -2.45 -23.35
C LEU A 55 -21.67 -3.24 -22.51
N LEU A 56 -20.59 -3.75 -23.12
CA LEU A 56 -19.49 -4.42 -22.42
C LEU A 56 -18.71 -3.46 -21.52
N PHE A 57 -18.53 -2.20 -21.92
CA PHE A 57 -17.90 -1.17 -21.11
C PHE A 57 -18.76 -0.83 -19.88
N PHE A 58 -20.07 -0.62 -20.06
CA PHE A 58 -20.99 -0.40 -18.94
C PHE A 58 -21.08 -1.61 -18.02
N TYR A 59 -21.13 -2.84 -18.58
CA TYR A 59 -21.09 -4.06 -17.78
C TYR A 59 -19.81 -4.15 -16.96
N LYS A 60 -18.64 -3.86 -17.55
CA LYS A 60 -17.37 -3.80 -16.80
C LYS A 60 -17.37 -2.73 -15.73
N ILE A 61 -17.94 -1.55 -15.98
CA ILE A 61 -18.07 -0.50 -14.96
C ILE A 61 -18.98 -0.96 -13.83
N VAL A 62 -20.13 -1.55 -14.12
CA VAL A 62 -21.06 -2.04 -13.10
C VAL A 62 -20.43 -3.16 -12.28
N VAL A 63 -19.81 -4.15 -12.93
CA VAL A 63 -19.08 -5.23 -12.23
C VAL A 63 -17.92 -4.65 -11.43
N PHE A 64 -17.15 -3.70 -11.97
CA PHE A 64 -16.07 -3.04 -11.24
C PHE A 64 -16.59 -2.27 -10.04
N ILE A 65 -17.70 -1.52 -10.16
CA ILE A 65 -18.31 -0.81 -9.03
C ILE A 65 -18.82 -1.81 -7.98
N VAL A 66 -19.51 -2.87 -8.38
CA VAL A 66 -20.02 -3.89 -7.46
C VAL A 66 -18.88 -4.64 -6.74
N VAL A 67 -17.81 -4.99 -7.46
CA VAL A 67 -16.65 -5.71 -6.90
C VAL A 67 -15.78 -4.77 -6.04
N VAL A 68 -15.54 -3.53 -6.47
CA VAL A 68 -14.66 -2.59 -5.75
C VAL A 68 -15.31 -2.07 -4.46
N VAL A 69 -16.64 -2.01 -4.39
CA VAL A 69 -17.34 -1.65 -3.15
C VAL A 69 -17.12 -2.69 -2.04
N GLN A 70 -16.72 -3.93 -2.35
CA GLN A 70 -16.47 -4.96 -1.35
C GLN A 70 -15.07 -4.89 -0.70
N ASP A 71 -14.12 -4.16 -1.30
CA ASP A 71 -12.75 -4.00 -0.81
C ASP A 71 -12.41 -2.50 -0.62
N VAL A 72 -13.35 -1.71 -0.09
CA VAL A 72 -13.00 -0.35 0.34
C VAL A 72 -12.03 -0.49 1.52
N PRO A 73 -10.78 0.00 1.40
CA PRO A 73 -9.84 -0.08 2.51
C PRO A 73 -10.43 0.67 3.70
N HIS A 74 -10.56 -0.03 4.83
CA HIS A 74 -10.98 0.56 6.10
C HIS A 74 -10.07 1.75 6.46
N ILE A 75 -10.65 2.77 7.08
CA ILE A 75 -9.97 4.01 7.47
C ILE A 75 -8.82 3.71 8.44
N CYS A 76 -9.02 2.74 9.33
CA CYS A 76 -8.04 2.26 10.29
C CYS A 76 -7.71 0.77 10.06
N PRO A 77 -6.46 0.35 10.28
CA PRO A 77 -6.08 -1.06 10.20
C PRO A 77 -6.78 -1.87 11.30
N ARG A 78 -7.06 -3.15 11.00
CA ARG A 78 -7.62 -4.10 11.96
C ARG A 78 -6.66 -4.30 13.14
N ARG A 79 -7.17 -4.24 14.36
CA ARG A 79 -6.39 -4.50 15.59
C ARG A 79 -6.14 -6.00 15.77
N GLU A 80 -4.91 -6.38 16.10
CA GLU A 80 -4.56 -7.78 16.38
C GLU A 80 -5.27 -8.30 17.65
N CYS A 81 -5.44 -9.62 17.75
CA CYS A 81 -5.98 -10.23 18.97
C CYS A 81 -4.83 -10.47 19.94
N ASN A 82 -4.93 -9.92 21.15
CA ASN A 82 -4.04 -10.35 22.23
C ASN A 82 -4.65 -11.55 22.95
N SER A 83 -4.19 -12.76 22.62
CA SER A 83 -4.67 -14.01 23.23
C SER A 83 -4.34 -14.14 24.73
N ARG A 84 -3.42 -13.31 25.25
CA ARG A 84 -3.07 -13.28 26.67
C ARG A 84 -3.96 -12.35 27.50
N ALA A 85 -4.79 -11.54 26.86
CA ALA A 85 -5.65 -10.60 27.56
C ALA A 85 -6.90 -11.32 28.11
N PRO A 86 -7.34 -11.00 29.33
CA PRO A 86 -8.58 -11.55 29.88
C PRO A 86 -9.78 -11.28 28.95
N PRO A 87 -10.65 -12.28 28.70
CA PRO A 87 -11.83 -12.10 27.88
C PRO A 87 -12.85 -11.18 28.57
N ARG A 88 -13.60 -10.41 27.79
CA ARG A 88 -14.74 -9.61 28.24
C ARG A 88 -16.02 -10.31 27.78
N PRO A 89 -16.65 -11.15 28.63
CA PRO A 89 -17.71 -12.07 28.19
C PRO A 89 -18.96 -11.34 27.68
N CYS A 90 -19.23 -10.12 28.16
CA CYS A 90 -20.35 -9.29 27.69
C CYS A 90 -20.03 -8.41 26.47
N THR A 91 -18.90 -8.61 25.79
CA THR A 91 -18.42 -7.67 24.77
C THR A 91 -18.17 -8.35 23.43
N LEU A 92 -18.71 -7.76 22.36
CA LEU A 92 -18.41 -8.12 20.97
C LEU A 92 -17.56 -7.03 20.34
N HIS A 93 -16.41 -7.39 19.80
CA HIS A 93 -15.56 -6.48 19.07
C HIS A 93 -15.88 -6.54 17.57
N LEU A 94 -16.07 -5.37 16.96
CA LEU A 94 -16.42 -5.21 15.55
C LEU A 94 -15.34 -4.43 14.79
N PHE A 95 -15.06 -4.88 13.58
CA PHE A 95 -14.20 -4.21 12.61
C PHE A 95 -14.91 -4.06 11.26
N GLY A 96 -14.79 -2.88 10.65
CA GLY A 96 -15.49 -2.52 9.41
C GLY A 96 -16.74 -1.67 9.63
N VAL A 97 -16.76 -0.85 10.69
CA VAL A 97 -17.88 0.02 11.08
C VAL A 97 -17.73 1.47 10.58
N ASP A 98 -16.89 1.70 9.57
CA ASP A 98 -16.43 3.01 9.06
C ASP A 98 -17.52 4.06 8.80
N PHE A 99 -18.73 3.58 8.48
CA PHE A 99 -19.85 4.43 8.07
C PHE A 99 -21.08 4.27 8.94
N LEU A 100 -20.93 3.68 10.14
CA LEU A 100 -22.02 3.48 11.09
C LEU A 100 -21.98 4.49 12.23
N SER A 101 -23.15 4.97 12.60
CA SER A 101 -23.37 5.72 13.82
C SER A 101 -23.64 4.78 15.01
N ASN A 102 -23.47 5.28 16.24
CA ASN A 102 -23.82 4.51 17.46
C ASN A 102 -25.24 3.96 17.39
N LYS A 103 -26.17 4.75 16.85
CA LYS A 103 -27.57 4.35 16.71
C LYS A 103 -27.74 3.17 15.76
N GLU A 104 -27.06 3.19 14.62
CA GLU A 104 -27.14 2.09 13.64
C GLU A 104 -26.50 0.82 14.18
N VAL A 105 -25.37 0.93 14.89
CA VAL A 105 -24.74 -0.21 15.58
C VAL A 105 -25.70 -0.80 16.61
N LEU A 106 -26.27 0.01 17.51
CA LEU A 106 -27.24 -0.49 18.50
C LEU A 106 -28.50 -1.08 17.86
N GLU A 107 -28.99 -0.50 16.77
CA GLU A 107 -30.17 -0.99 16.04
C GLU A 107 -29.89 -2.37 15.40
N LEU A 108 -28.69 -2.56 14.82
CA LEU A 108 -28.25 -3.84 14.24
C LEU A 108 -28.27 -4.99 15.25
N PHE A 109 -27.91 -4.72 16.51
CA PHE A 109 -27.85 -5.74 17.56
C PHE A 109 -29.05 -5.72 18.50
N SER A 110 -30.10 -4.96 18.19
CA SER A 110 -31.23 -4.74 19.11
C SER A 110 -31.92 -6.00 19.62
N GLU A 111 -31.90 -7.11 18.86
CA GLU A 111 -32.43 -8.42 19.29
C GLU A 111 -31.74 -8.97 20.55
N TRP A 112 -30.48 -8.59 20.78
CA TRP A 112 -29.65 -9.08 21.89
C TRP A 112 -29.47 -8.05 23.02
N GLN A 113 -30.29 -7.00 23.07
CA GLN A 113 -30.30 -5.99 24.14
C GLN A 113 -28.92 -5.32 24.39
N PRO A 114 -28.30 -4.71 23.35
CA PRO A 114 -27.03 -4.03 23.49
C PRO A 114 -27.20 -2.80 24.39
N GLN A 115 -26.24 -2.58 25.29
CA GLN A 115 -26.27 -1.49 26.28
C GLN A 115 -25.56 -0.25 25.74
N GLU A 116 -24.33 -0.43 25.24
CA GLU A 116 -23.51 0.67 24.79
C GLU A 116 -22.52 0.28 23.67
N VAL A 117 -21.96 1.30 23.02
CA VAL A 117 -20.92 1.16 21.99
C VAL A 117 -19.69 1.93 22.43
N GLU A 118 -18.59 1.21 22.68
CA GLU A 118 -17.29 1.79 22.99
C GLU A 118 -16.48 1.93 21.68
N TRP A 119 -16.36 3.14 21.16
CA TRP A 119 -15.57 3.38 19.94
C TRP A 119 -14.07 3.38 20.24
N LEU A 120 -13.31 2.67 19.40
CA LEU A 120 -11.86 2.56 19.52
C LEU A 120 -11.14 3.42 18.47
N ASP A 121 -11.69 3.44 17.26
CA ASP A 121 -11.29 4.25 16.12
C ASP A 121 -12.44 4.30 15.08
N ASP A 122 -12.23 4.96 13.95
CA ASP A 122 -13.29 5.12 12.93
C ASP A 122 -13.73 3.79 12.31
N SER A 123 -12.90 2.74 12.35
CA SER A 123 -13.21 1.44 11.72
C SER A 123 -13.57 0.35 12.72
N SER A 124 -13.46 0.61 14.03
CA SER A 124 -13.61 -0.42 15.07
C SER A 124 -14.34 0.08 16.32
N CYS A 125 -15.22 -0.75 16.86
CA CYS A 125 -15.88 -0.50 18.14
C CYS A 125 -16.12 -1.80 18.91
N ASN A 126 -16.34 -1.69 20.22
CA ASN A 126 -16.92 -2.76 21.02
C ASN A 126 -18.41 -2.49 21.22
N VAL A 127 -19.22 -3.54 21.17
CA VAL A 127 -20.63 -3.52 21.59
C VAL A 127 -20.74 -4.28 22.90
N VAL A 128 -21.26 -3.62 23.93
CA VAL A 128 -21.42 -4.19 25.26
C VAL A 128 -22.87 -4.64 25.44
N PHE A 129 -23.08 -5.87 25.89
CA PHE A 129 -24.38 -6.50 26.06
C PHE A 129 -24.70 -6.65 27.55
N ALA A 130 -25.99 -6.79 27.87
CA ALA A 130 -26.42 -7.04 29.25
C ALA A 130 -26.11 -8.48 29.72
N ALA A 131 -26.24 -9.46 28.82
CA ALA A 131 -26.00 -10.87 29.12
C ALA A 131 -24.68 -11.38 28.54
N GLU A 132 -23.98 -12.22 29.30
CA GLU A 132 -22.71 -12.84 28.89
C GLU A 132 -22.85 -13.80 27.70
N SER A 133 -24.03 -14.37 27.45
CA SER A 133 -24.26 -15.28 26.31
C SER A 133 -24.46 -14.54 24.98
N SER A 134 -24.88 -13.26 25.03
CA SER A 134 -25.30 -12.52 23.85
C SER A 134 -24.22 -12.39 22.77
N PRO A 135 -22.96 -12.05 23.06
CA PRO A 135 -21.92 -11.95 22.02
C PRO A 135 -21.70 -13.26 21.24
N GLN A 136 -21.78 -14.40 21.94
CA GLN A 136 -21.61 -15.72 21.33
C GLN A 136 -22.79 -16.05 20.41
N GLU A 137 -24.03 -15.81 20.86
CA GLU A 137 -25.24 -15.99 20.05
C GLU A 137 -25.23 -15.09 18.80
N VAL A 138 -24.74 -13.85 18.93
CA VAL A 138 -24.57 -12.93 17.79
C VAL A 138 -23.58 -13.51 16.78
N LEU A 139 -22.43 -14.00 17.22
CA LEU A 139 -21.42 -14.61 16.35
C LEU A 139 -22.00 -15.79 15.58
N GLU A 140 -22.73 -16.68 16.26
CA GLU A 140 -23.32 -17.87 15.65
C GLU A 140 -24.43 -17.52 14.65
N LYS A 141 -25.32 -16.59 14.99
CA LYS A 141 -26.47 -16.25 14.15
C LYS A 141 -26.12 -15.37 12.96
N LEU A 142 -25.10 -14.51 13.11
CA LEU A 142 -24.68 -13.57 12.07
C LEU A 142 -23.50 -14.05 11.25
N ALA A 143 -22.81 -15.14 11.61
CA ALA A 143 -21.74 -15.71 10.79
C ALA A 143 -22.21 -15.97 9.34
N ALA A 144 -21.37 -15.64 8.38
CA ALA A 144 -21.56 -16.07 7.00
C ALA A 144 -21.31 -17.60 6.90
N ASP A 145 -22.11 -18.28 6.10
CA ASP A 145 -22.03 -19.75 5.88
C ASP A 145 -20.77 -20.20 5.13
N ASP A 146 -19.86 -19.28 4.79
CA ASP A 146 -18.64 -19.58 4.04
C ASP A 146 -17.68 -20.44 4.89
N GLN A 147 -17.81 -21.76 4.68
CA GLN A 147 -16.88 -22.80 5.11
C GLN A 147 -15.64 -22.88 4.21
N ASP A 148 -15.18 -21.76 3.63
CA ASP A 148 -13.93 -21.76 2.89
C ASP A 148 -12.76 -21.77 3.90
N ILE A 149 -12.44 -22.99 4.32
CA ILE A 149 -11.37 -23.40 5.23
C ILE A 149 -10.03 -22.93 4.63
N SER A 150 -9.63 -21.70 4.98
CA SER A 150 -8.24 -21.29 4.87
C SER A 150 -7.47 -21.98 5.99
N HIS A 151 -6.75 -23.03 5.62
CA HIS A 151 -5.86 -23.78 6.51
C HIS A 151 -4.78 -22.87 7.12
N GLY A 152 -4.76 -22.78 8.46
CA GLY A 152 -3.50 -22.64 9.19
C GLY A 152 -3.35 -21.47 10.16
N GLU A 153 -4.26 -20.50 10.20
CA GLU A 153 -4.25 -19.43 11.21
C GLU A 153 -5.57 -19.43 11.97
N GLU A 154 -5.47 -19.45 13.29
CA GLU A 154 -6.56 -19.55 14.25
C GLU A 154 -7.72 -18.61 13.87
N LYS A 155 -8.92 -19.17 13.66
CA LYS A 155 -10.14 -18.49 13.15
C LYS A 155 -10.73 -17.57 14.23
N ILE A 156 -9.96 -16.59 14.69
CA ILE A 156 -10.32 -15.65 15.75
C ILE A 156 -11.40 -14.68 15.30
N TRP A 157 -11.48 -14.41 13.99
CA TRP A 157 -12.45 -13.49 13.39
C TRP A 157 -13.50 -14.24 12.60
N THR A 158 -14.75 -13.88 12.82
CA THR A 158 -15.91 -14.36 12.08
C THR A 158 -16.43 -13.22 11.21
N ARG A 159 -16.63 -13.47 9.92
CA ARG A 159 -17.25 -12.48 9.02
C ARG A 159 -18.77 -12.59 9.13
N SER A 160 -19.46 -11.46 9.27
CA SER A 160 -20.92 -11.45 9.25
C SER A 160 -21.45 -11.71 7.84
N LYS A 161 -22.65 -12.31 7.75
CA LYS A 161 -23.47 -12.23 6.55
C LYS A 161 -23.83 -10.76 6.24
N PRO A 162 -24.23 -10.43 4.99
CA PRO A 162 -24.67 -9.09 4.65
C PRO A 162 -25.86 -8.65 5.53
N LEU A 163 -25.70 -7.52 6.23
CA LEU A 163 -26.73 -6.92 7.08
C LEU A 163 -27.25 -5.65 6.44
N SER A 164 -28.57 -5.49 6.44
CA SER A 164 -29.23 -4.28 5.93
C SER A 164 -29.36 -3.22 7.02
N VAL A 165 -28.69 -2.08 6.83
CA VAL A 165 -28.82 -0.91 7.72
C VAL A 165 -29.82 0.09 7.13
N GLY A 166 -30.73 0.61 7.96
CA GLY A 166 -31.69 1.65 7.58
C GLY A 166 -33.16 1.19 7.48
N LEU A 167 -33.46 -0.07 7.81
CA LEU A 167 -34.84 -0.54 7.97
C LEU A 167 -35.31 -0.20 9.39
N LYS A 168 -36.21 0.77 9.54
CA LYS A 168 -36.94 0.91 10.81
C LYS A 168 -37.80 -0.33 11.04
N ALA A 169 -37.83 -0.81 12.29
CA ALA A 169 -38.71 -1.89 12.76
C ALA A 169 -40.20 -1.70 12.44
N THR A 170 -40.64 -0.49 12.08
CA THR A 170 -42.03 -0.17 11.74
C THR A 170 -42.40 -0.42 10.26
N GLY A 171 -41.52 -1.01 9.45
CA GLY A 171 -41.80 -1.40 8.05
C GLY A 171 -42.02 -0.24 7.07
N LYS A 172 -41.99 1.03 7.53
CA LYS A 172 -42.14 2.22 6.68
C LYS A 172 -40.78 2.79 6.29
N VAL A 173 -40.38 2.55 5.04
CA VAL A 173 -39.16 3.11 4.43
C VAL A 173 -39.27 4.63 4.38
N ARG A 174 -38.37 5.34 5.08
CA ARG A 174 -38.26 6.81 4.98
C ARG A 174 -37.48 7.12 3.71
N SER A 175 -38.13 7.72 2.71
CA SER A 175 -37.53 8.46 1.60
C SER A 175 -36.25 7.85 0.99
N LYS A 176 -36.37 7.00 -0.05
CA LYS A 176 -35.38 6.67 -1.11
C LYS A 176 -33.87 6.58 -0.77
N ALA A 177 -33.46 6.54 0.50
CA ALA A 177 -32.11 6.25 0.90
C ALA A 177 -31.92 4.77 0.65
N ALA A 178 -31.04 4.43 -0.28
CA ALA A 178 -30.75 3.06 -0.65
C ALA A 178 -30.40 2.26 0.61
N LEU A 179 -31.06 1.12 0.80
CA LEU A 179 -30.65 0.13 1.78
C LEU A 179 -29.17 -0.16 1.56
N ARG A 180 -28.38 -0.08 2.64
CA ARG A 180 -26.96 -0.40 2.60
C ARG A 180 -26.79 -1.80 3.16
N GLU A 181 -26.30 -2.69 2.33
CA GLU A 181 -25.78 -3.98 2.79
C GLU A 181 -24.35 -3.77 3.24
N ILE A 182 -24.05 -4.20 4.47
CA ILE A 182 -22.71 -4.15 5.04
C ILE A 182 -22.32 -5.53 5.56
N CYS A 183 -21.02 -5.83 5.54
CA CYS A 183 -20.45 -6.95 6.26
C CYS A 183 -19.36 -6.40 7.18
N PHE A 184 -19.23 -6.96 8.37
CA PHE A 184 -18.14 -6.65 9.28
C PHE A 184 -17.50 -7.92 9.80
N GLU A 185 -16.29 -7.78 10.32
CA GLU A 185 -15.59 -8.84 11.02
C GLU A 185 -15.86 -8.69 12.53
N MET A 186 -16.16 -9.80 13.18
CA MET A 186 -16.57 -9.84 14.59
C MET A 186 -15.79 -10.90 15.35
N ARG A 187 -15.55 -10.64 16.64
CA ARG A 187 -14.97 -11.58 17.59
C ARG A 187 -15.40 -11.23 19.01
N LEU A 188 -15.18 -12.14 19.96
CA LEU A 188 -15.34 -11.84 21.38
C LEU A 188 -14.33 -10.77 21.83
N GLY A 189 -14.78 -9.83 22.66
CA GLY A 189 -13.95 -8.77 23.22
C GLY A 189 -13.00 -9.26 24.29
N ASN A 190 -11.89 -8.53 24.50
CA ASN A 190 -10.95 -8.77 25.59
C ASN A 190 -10.39 -7.44 26.13
N GLU A 191 -9.76 -7.50 27.31
CA GLU A 191 -9.29 -6.31 28.06
C GLU A 191 -8.14 -5.55 27.37
N ALA A 192 -7.37 -6.20 26.49
CA ALA A 192 -6.30 -5.52 25.77
C ALA A 192 -6.83 -4.45 24.81
N ILE A 193 -8.04 -4.64 24.28
CA ILE A 193 -8.64 -3.72 23.32
C ILE A 193 -9.15 -2.47 24.03
N ALA A 194 -9.78 -2.63 25.20
CA ALA A 194 -10.32 -1.52 25.99
C ALA A 194 -9.25 -0.55 26.47
N ASN A 195 -8.07 -1.08 26.83
CA ASN A 195 -6.96 -0.30 27.39
C ASN A 195 -5.92 0.14 26.35
N SER A 196 -6.11 -0.22 25.08
CA SER A 196 -5.22 0.23 24.02
C SER A 196 -5.40 1.73 23.80
N PRO A 197 -4.32 2.54 23.77
CA PRO A 197 -4.44 3.96 23.50
C PRO A 197 -5.19 4.15 22.16
N PRO A 198 -6.14 5.10 22.09
CA PRO A 198 -6.84 5.36 20.84
C PRO A 198 -5.78 5.73 19.79
N HIS A 199 -5.80 5.05 18.64
CA HIS A 199 -5.11 5.57 17.46
C HIS A 199 -5.69 6.95 17.24
N ALA A 200 -4.83 7.99 17.24
CA ALA A 200 -5.23 9.39 17.28
C ALA A 200 -6.48 9.63 16.43
N ILE A 201 -7.62 9.85 17.10
CA ILE A 201 -8.92 10.07 16.45
C ILE A 201 -8.76 11.31 15.58
N LEU A 202 -8.60 11.12 14.28
CA LEU A 202 -8.71 12.20 13.31
C LEU A 202 -10.18 12.61 13.34
N ASN A 203 -10.47 13.73 13.99
CA ASN A 203 -11.83 14.26 14.16
C ASN A 203 -12.37 14.77 12.80
N LEU A 204 -12.66 13.84 11.88
CA LEU A 204 -13.14 14.11 10.51
C LEU A 204 -14.55 14.71 10.50
N ARG A 205 -15.25 14.70 11.64
CA ARG A 205 -16.57 15.34 11.81
C ARG A 205 -16.55 16.86 11.59
N GLN A 206 -15.40 17.54 11.75
CA GLN A 206 -15.32 18.98 11.45
C GLN A 206 -15.17 19.30 9.96
N LEU A 207 -14.80 18.33 9.11
CA LEU A 207 -14.53 18.55 7.68
C LEU A 207 -15.68 18.12 6.76
N GLN A 208 -16.73 17.47 7.27
CA GLN A 208 -17.93 17.13 6.49
C GLN A 208 -19.08 18.12 6.74
N LYS A 209 -18.92 19.38 6.29
CA LYS A 209 -20.08 20.14 5.80
C LYS A 209 -20.37 19.70 4.36
N PRO A 210 -21.62 19.44 3.96
CA PRO A 210 -21.91 18.71 2.73
C PRO A 210 -21.50 19.49 1.49
N GLN A 211 -20.85 18.79 0.55
CA GLN A 211 -20.62 19.19 -0.84
C GLN A 211 -21.95 19.37 -1.60
N ARG A 212 -22.70 20.42 -1.27
CA ARG A 212 -23.95 20.79 -1.96
C ARG A 212 -23.73 21.71 -3.15
N TRP A 213 -22.48 22.07 -3.48
CA TRP A 213 -22.16 23.09 -4.48
C TRP A 213 -21.86 22.56 -5.89
N LEU A 214 -21.75 21.24 -6.12
CA LEU A 214 -21.34 20.70 -7.43
C LEU A 214 -22.45 20.10 -8.30
N LEU A 215 -23.71 20.09 -7.84
CA LEU A 215 -24.86 19.67 -8.67
C LEU A 215 -25.82 20.82 -9.06
N GLY A 216 -25.51 22.08 -8.71
CA GLY A 216 -26.38 23.23 -8.93
C GLY A 216 -26.20 23.96 -10.27
N THR A 217 -25.19 23.62 -11.07
CA THR A 217 -24.75 24.46 -12.20
C THR A 217 -25.37 24.15 -13.56
N LEU A 218 -26.49 23.39 -13.61
CA LEU A 218 -27.18 23.07 -14.87
C LEU A 218 -28.66 23.47 -14.94
N ILE A 219 -29.20 24.17 -13.94
CA ILE A 219 -30.56 24.74 -14.04
C ILE A 219 -30.53 26.19 -13.58
N GLY A 220 -30.60 27.10 -14.56
CA GLY A 220 -30.64 28.53 -14.33
C GLY A 220 -31.83 28.95 -13.46
N ARG A 221 -31.55 29.51 -12.29
CA ARG A 221 -32.49 30.35 -11.55
C ARG A 221 -31.79 31.63 -11.10
N ARG A 222 -32.34 32.75 -11.58
CA ARG A 222 -32.03 34.11 -11.15
C ARG A 222 -32.26 34.24 -9.64
N SER A 223 -31.22 34.65 -8.91
CA SER A 223 -31.37 35.11 -7.53
C SER A 223 -31.12 36.61 -7.46
N LYS A 224 -32.12 37.30 -6.93
CA LYS A 224 -32.15 38.74 -6.66
C LYS A 224 -31.10 39.11 -5.61
N THR A 225 -30.42 40.21 -5.87
CA THR A 225 -29.58 40.98 -4.95
C THR A 225 -30.44 41.48 -3.78
N ILE A 226 -30.03 41.15 -2.55
CA ILE A 226 -30.52 41.81 -1.33
C ILE A 226 -29.31 42.44 -0.67
N SER A 227 -29.27 43.78 -0.70
CA SER A 227 -28.36 44.63 0.08
C SER A 227 -28.91 44.78 1.50
N TRP A 228 -28.02 44.71 2.50
CA TRP A 228 -28.30 45.19 3.85
C TRP A 228 -27.34 46.33 4.20
N PRO A 229 -27.80 47.34 4.98
CA PRO A 229 -27.15 48.63 5.08
C PRO A 229 -26.03 48.68 6.12
N HIS A 230 -25.15 49.65 5.90
CA HIS A 230 -24.15 50.14 6.85
C HIS A 230 -24.79 50.74 8.11
N GLY A 231 -24.13 50.57 9.26
CA GLY A 231 -24.13 51.56 10.33
C GLY A 231 -24.20 51.01 11.75
N LEU A 232 -23.42 51.65 12.63
CA LEU A 232 -23.31 51.59 14.11
C LEU A 232 -22.10 50.81 14.61
N ALA A 233 -20.96 51.45 14.91
CA ALA A 233 -20.65 52.46 15.94
C ALA A 233 -20.08 51.83 17.22
N ASP A 234 -19.04 52.50 17.71
CA ASP A 234 -18.07 52.13 18.73
C ASP A 234 -18.65 51.75 20.10
N ALA A 235 -18.05 50.74 20.72
CA ALA A 235 -18.12 50.52 22.17
C ALA A 235 -16.74 50.08 22.70
N PRO A 236 -16.26 50.66 23.82
CA PRO A 236 -14.92 50.40 24.34
C PRO A 236 -14.84 49.06 25.08
N VAL A 237 -13.79 48.29 24.76
CA VAL A 237 -13.42 47.05 25.45
C VAL A 237 -12.72 47.39 26.76
N LEU A 238 -13.32 47.01 27.89
CA LEU A 238 -12.66 47.03 29.20
C LEU A 238 -11.76 45.79 29.35
N PRO A 239 -10.56 45.91 29.95
CA PRO A 239 -9.68 44.78 30.17
C PRO A 239 -10.16 43.93 31.36
N ILE A 240 -10.37 42.64 31.12
CA ILE A 240 -10.61 41.64 32.15
C ILE A 240 -9.24 41.17 32.66
N GLU A 241 -8.89 41.56 33.90
CA GLU A 241 -7.75 41.00 34.62
C GLU A 241 -8.03 39.54 35.01
N SER A 242 -7.11 38.65 34.65
CA SER A 242 -7.12 37.26 35.09
C SER A 242 -6.39 37.12 36.43
N PRO A 243 -6.95 36.42 37.43
CA PRO A 243 -6.30 36.26 38.73
C PRO A 243 -5.08 35.32 38.63
N GLN A 244 -3.95 35.77 39.18
CA GLN A 244 -2.74 34.94 39.31
C GLN A 244 -2.92 33.85 40.37
N PRO A 245 -2.43 32.62 40.14
CA PRO A 245 -2.45 31.56 41.15
C PRO A 245 -1.35 31.80 42.22
N PRO A 246 -1.59 31.38 43.48
CA PRO A 246 -0.66 31.62 44.58
C PRO A 246 0.64 30.81 44.44
N SER A 247 1.76 31.48 44.72
CA SER A 247 3.11 30.94 44.76
C SER A 247 3.27 29.87 45.84
N ARG A 248 3.76 28.68 45.45
CA ARG A 248 4.17 27.62 46.39
C ARG A 248 5.42 28.05 47.19
N PRO A 249 5.51 27.73 48.49
CA PRO A 249 6.74 27.91 49.26
C PRO A 249 7.82 26.89 48.87
N PRO A 250 9.11 27.22 49.03
CA PRO A 250 10.23 26.35 48.69
C PRO A 250 10.38 25.19 49.69
N PRO A 251 10.89 24.02 49.24
CA PRO A 251 11.15 22.89 50.12
C PRO A 251 12.38 23.13 51.01
N PRO A 252 12.41 22.55 52.23
CA PRO A 252 13.56 22.66 53.14
C PRO A 252 14.76 21.81 52.65
N PRO A 253 15.99 22.18 53.06
CA PRO A 253 17.22 21.52 52.62
C PRO A 253 17.37 20.12 53.23
N SER A 254 17.70 19.15 52.38
CA SER A 254 17.98 17.76 52.73
C SER A 254 19.34 17.63 53.45
N ALA A 255 19.33 16.86 54.55
CA ALA A 255 20.52 16.51 55.33
C ALA A 255 21.48 15.56 54.55
N PRO A 256 22.79 15.55 54.89
CA PRO A 256 23.78 14.71 54.22
C PRO A 256 23.69 13.23 54.69
N PRO A 257 24.02 12.26 53.81
CA PRO A 257 23.99 10.84 54.17
C PRO A 257 25.22 10.42 54.99
N PRO A 258 25.09 9.47 55.93
CA PRO A 258 26.21 8.89 56.67
C PRO A 258 26.95 7.81 55.85
N PRO A 259 28.25 7.55 56.14
CA PRO A 259 29.08 6.66 55.35
C PRO A 259 28.95 5.17 55.74
N SER A 260 28.92 4.34 54.69
CA SER A 260 29.44 2.97 54.48
C SER A 260 29.50 1.96 55.65
N ARG A 261 29.09 0.71 55.36
CA ARG A 261 29.81 -0.52 55.77
C ARG A 261 29.37 -1.70 54.90
N GLN A 262 30.29 -2.26 54.12
CA GLN A 262 30.16 -3.60 53.52
C GLN A 262 30.74 -4.65 54.47
N PRO A 263 30.08 -5.80 54.67
CA PRO A 263 30.71 -7.01 55.19
C PRO A 263 31.10 -7.97 54.05
N PRO A 264 32.18 -8.77 54.21
CA PRO A 264 32.69 -9.64 53.15
C PRO A 264 32.05 -11.04 53.16
N SER A 265 32.08 -11.64 51.97
CA SER A 265 32.27 -13.08 51.70
C SER A 265 31.14 -14.07 52.02
N ARG A 266 30.70 -14.80 50.98
CA ARG A 266 30.89 -16.28 50.84
C ARG A 266 30.43 -16.73 49.46
N GLN A 267 31.33 -17.31 48.66
CA GLN A 267 30.99 -18.04 47.44
C GLN A 267 30.76 -19.53 47.77
N PRO A 268 29.64 -20.14 47.33
CA PRO A 268 29.49 -21.59 47.34
C PRO A 268 30.21 -22.25 46.14
N PRO A 269 30.59 -23.54 46.27
CA PRO A 269 31.34 -24.29 45.25
C PRO A 269 30.53 -24.52 43.95
N PRO A 270 31.22 -24.77 42.82
CA PRO A 270 30.61 -24.75 41.49
C PRO A 270 29.70 -25.96 41.27
N LEU A 271 28.48 -25.68 40.81
CA LEU A 271 27.57 -26.68 40.27
C LEU A 271 28.12 -27.21 38.92
N PRO A 272 27.91 -28.49 38.60
CA PRO A 272 28.31 -29.07 37.33
C PRO A 272 27.67 -28.29 36.16
N ALA A 273 28.46 -28.06 35.12
CA ALA A 273 28.09 -27.28 33.94
C ALA A 273 26.76 -27.79 33.36
N VAL A 274 25.71 -27.01 33.59
CA VAL A 274 24.53 -27.01 32.74
C VAL A 274 25.03 -26.54 31.37
N GLU A 275 24.84 -27.35 30.34
CA GLU A 275 25.07 -26.93 28.95
C GLU A 275 24.43 -25.56 28.75
N GLU A 276 25.26 -24.55 28.47
CA GLU A 276 24.80 -23.20 28.20
C GLU A 276 23.75 -23.27 27.08
N PRO A 277 22.51 -22.85 27.33
CA PRO A 277 21.57 -22.62 26.26
C PRO A 277 22.24 -21.66 25.27
N LEU A 278 22.31 -22.06 23.99
CA LEU A 278 22.75 -21.23 22.87
C LEU A 278 22.44 -19.76 23.16
N PRO A 279 23.44 -18.85 23.23
CA PRO A 279 23.24 -17.48 23.69
C PRO A 279 22.05 -16.88 22.96
N GLY A 280 20.97 -16.72 23.74
CA GLY A 280 19.67 -16.38 23.23
C GLY A 280 19.77 -15.12 22.39
N LEU A 281 18.96 -15.07 21.32
CA LEU A 281 18.47 -13.81 20.80
C LEU A 281 17.84 -13.06 21.99
N LEU A 282 18.65 -12.28 22.71
CA LEU A 282 18.16 -11.28 23.66
C LEU A 282 17.12 -10.48 22.87
N GLU A 283 15.86 -10.58 23.29
CA GLU A 283 14.81 -9.73 22.75
C GLU A 283 15.27 -8.30 22.97
N VAL A 284 15.78 -7.67 21.90
CA VAL A 284 16.18 -6.27 21.95
C VAL A 284 14.89 -5.50 22.16
N THR A 285 14.69 -5.06 23.40
CA THR A 285 13.51 -4.34 23.84
C THR A 285 13.33 -3.06 23.01
N GLU A 286 12.11 -2.54 22.95
CA GLU A 286 11.85 -1.26 22.29
C GLU A 286 12.69 -0.12 22.89
N GLN A 287 12.90 -0.17 24.20
CA GLN A 287 13.77 0.74 24.93
C GLN A 287 15.23 0.72 24.42
N ALA A 288 15.81 -0.46 24.16
CA ALA A 288 17.18 -0.54 23.63
C ALA A 288 17.31 0.07 22.22
N TRP A 289 16.23 0.07 21.44
CA TRP A 289 16.19 0.77 20.15
C TRP A 289 16.07 2.28 20.32
N ASP A 290 15.23 2.74 21.24
CA ASP A 290 15.12 4.17 21.55
C ASP A 290 16.47 4.71 22.03
N GLU A 291 17.16 4.02 22.94
CA GLU A 291 18.51 4.37 23.38
C GLU A 291 19.54 4.38 22.24
N HIS A 292 19.42 3.47 21.26
CA HIS A 292 20.26 3.48 20.08
C HIS A 292 20.01 4.72 19.21
N PHE A 293 18.75 5.05 18.94
CA PHE A 293 18.40 6.23 18.14
C PHE A 293 18.66 7.55 18.88
N ASP A 294 18.56 7.57 20.20
CA ASP A 294 18.93 8.72 21.02
C ASP A 294 20.44 8.98 20.97
N ARG A 295 21.27 7.92 21.00
CA ARG A 295 22.72 8.06 20.77
C ARG A 295 23.03 8.60 19.37
N LEU A 296 22.33 8.14 18.34
CA LEU A 296 22.47 8.69 16.98
C LEU A 296 22.02 10.16 16.92
N ALA A 297 20.95 10.52 17.62
CA ALA A 297 20.49 11.91 17.72
C ALA A 297 21.51 12.80 18.44
N ALA A 298 22.20 12.29 19.46
CA ALA A 298 23.29 13.01 20.13
C ALA A 298 24.51 13.22 19.19
N GLN A 299 24.72 12.33 18.22
CA GLN A 299 25.76 12.42 17.19
C GLN A 299 25.33 13.22 15.95
N ARG A 300 24.12 13.79 15.97
CA ARG A 300 23.58 14.55 14.85
C ARG A 300 24.48 15.74 14.52
N TRP A 301 24.74 15.92 13.23
CA TRP A 301 25.47 17.07 12.74
C TRP A 301 24.72 18.37 13.01
N GLN A 302 25.42 19.34 13.59
CA GLN A 302 24.86 20.66 13.90
C GLN A 302 24.51 21.44 12.61
N GLN A 303 25.32 21.27 11.57
CA GLN A 303 25.09 21.89 10.26
C GLN A 303 24.47 20.90 9.29
N LYS A 304 23.64 21.42 8.38
CA LYS A 304 23.01 20.62 7.32
C LYS A 304 24.06 20.21 6.30
N GLY A 305 24.04 18.94 5.91
CA GLY A 305 24.81 18.48 4.76
C GLY A 305 24.45 19.24 3.49
N HIS A 306 25.44 19.48 2.64
CA HIS A 306 25.25 20.03 1.30
C HIS A 306 26.02 19.20 0.28
N GLY A 307 25.83 19.45 -1.03
CA GLY A 307 26.44 18.61 -2.08
C GLY A 307 27.97 18.55 -2.04
N GLY A 308 28.63 19.53 -1.42
CA GLY A 308 30.08 19.57 -1.26
C GLY A 308 30.60 18.86 0.00
N VAL A 309 29.78 18.74 1.04
CA VAL A 309 30.10 18.09 2.32
C VAL A 309 28.80 17.45 2.83
N ALA A 310 28.54 16.23 2.36
CA ALA A 310 27.36 15.49 2.80
C ALA A 310 27.58 14.96 4.22
N GLU A 311 26.51 14.95 5.03
CA GLU A 311 26.52 14.24 6.31
C GLU A 311 26.75 12.74 6.09
N PRO A 312 27.55 12.07 6.94
CA PRO A 312 27.82 10.63 6.88
C PRO A 312 26.54 9.79 6.88
N PRO A 313 26.55 8.54 6.40
CA PRO A 313 25.34 7.72 6.39
C PRO A 313 24.80 7.49 7.81
N THR A 314 23.55 7.85 8.03
CA THR A 314 22.82 7.72 9.30
C THR A 314 21.83 6.57 9.21
N MET A 315 21.83 5.66 10.19
CA MET A 315 20.82 4.60 10.25
C MET A 315 19.47 5.21 10.63
N ILE A 316 18.44 4.91 9.84
CA ILE A 316 17.08 5.40 10.07
C ILE A 316 16.08 4.29 10.34
N ALA A 317 16.41 3.02 10.11
CA ALA A 317 15.61 1.88 10.57
C ALA A 317 16.47 0.61 10.69
N LYS A 318 16.06 -0.31 11.56
CA LYS A 318 16.61 -1.66 11.67
C LYS A 318 15.47 -2.65 11.91
N LEU A 319 15.46 -3.75 11.16
CA LEU A 319 14.47 -4.82 11.30
C LEU A 319 14.89 -5.79 12.40
N ARG A 320 13.97 -6.09 13.34
CA ARG A 320 14.28 -6.97 14.49
C ARG A 320 14.52 -8.41 14.04
N GLN A 321 13.71 -8.89 13.10
CA GLN A 321 13.67 -10.29 12.68
C GLN A 321 14.91 -10.69 11.86
N SER A 322 15.33 -9.83 10.93
CA SER A 322 16.39 -10.13 9.97
C SER A 322 17.70 -9.41 10.23
N ARG A 323 17.72 -8.40 11.13
CA ARG A 323 18.82 -7.46 11.36
C ARG A 323 19.13 -6.52 10.18
N GLY A 324 18.34 -6.54 9.11
CA GLY A 324 18.53 -5.64 7.96
C GLY A 324 18.43 -4.17 8.34
N GLU A 325 19.28 -3.34 7.74
CA GLU A 325 19.49 -1.94 8.14
C GLU A 325 19.16 -0.97 7.00
N LEU A 326 18.38 0.06 7.30
CA LEU A 326 18.08 1.15 6.37
C LEU A 326 18.89 2.39 6.73
N TRP A 327 19.71 2.83 5.79
CA TRP A 327 20.60 3.99 5.92
C TRP A 327 20.12 5.16 5.06
N LEU A 328 20.32 6.38 5.57
CA LEU A 328 20.08 7.64 4.86
C LEU A 328 21.39 8.40 4.72
N SER A 329 21.70 8.86 3.51
CA SER A 329 22.95 9.61 3.26
C SER A 329 22.78 10.69 2.19
N GLY A 330 23.79 11.55 2.06
CA GLY A 330 24.02 12.29 0.82
C GLY A 330 24.68 11.40 -0.22
N GLN A 331 25.09 11.99 -1.34
CA GLN A 331 25.60 11.21 -2.47
C GLN A 331 26.92 10.51 -2.10
N PRO A 332 27.01 9.18 -2.31
CA PRO A 332 28.28 8.48 -2.23
C PRO A 332 29.25 9.07 -3.26
N MET A 333 30.47 9.33 -2.81
CA MET A 333 31.59 9.87 -3.58
C MET A 333 32.82 9.00 -3.31
N GLU A 334 33.81 9.07 -4.18
CA GLU A 334 35.06 8.31 -4.00
C GLU A 334 35.71 8.60 -2.64
N ARG A 335 35.76 9.89 -2.27
CA ARG A 335 36.36 10.38 -1.02
C ARG A 335 35.68 9.91 0.28
N ASN A 336 34.42 9.46 0.23
CA ASN A 336 33.68 8.98 1.41
C ASN A 336 33.21 7.53 1.24
N SER A 337 33.75 6.80 0.26
CA SER A 337 33.45 5.39 0.02
C SER A 337 33.73 4.51 1.24
N SER A 338 34.76 4.83 2.01
CA SER A 338 35.12 4.15 3.26
C SER A 338 34.02 4.19 4.33
N GLU A 339 33.19 5.24 4.35
CA GLU A 339 32.07 5.34 5.28
C GLU A 339 30.98 4.30 5.00
N PHE A 340 30.90 3.80 3.76
CA PHE A 340 29.93 2.77 3.36
C PHE A 340 30.48 1.35 3.49
N ALA A 341 31.80 1.16 3.41
CA ALA A 341 32.44 -0.15 3.40
C ALA A 341 32.10 -1.00 4.63
N GLY A 342 32.05 -0.39 5.83
CA GLY A 342 31.70 -1.08 7.08
C GLY A 342 30.21 -1.36 7.28
N LYS A 343 29.33 -0.93 6.36
CA LYS A 343 27.86 -1.01 6.53
C LYS A 343 27.21 -2.15 5.75
N GLY A 344 27.98 -2.84 4.91
CA GLY A 344 27.48 -3.95 4.10
C GLY A 344 26.32 -3.57 3.17
N ILE A 345 26.39 -2.37 2.56
CA ILE A 345 25.30 -1.86 1.70
C ILE A 345 25.18 -2.72 0.44
N ALA A 346 24.11 -3.52 0.36
CA ALA A 346 23.78 -4.34 -0.81
C ALA A 346 22.82 -3.63 -1.77
N PHE A 347 22.07 -2.63 -1.29
CA PHE A 347 21.06 -1.93 -2.09
C PHE A 347 21.23 -0.41 -2.01
N GLN A 348 21.30 0.26 -3.16
CA GLN A 348 21.45 1.71 -3.25
C GLN A 348 20.28 2.33 -4.01
N VAL A 349 19.53 3.22 -3.36
CA VAL A 349 18.43 3.97 -3.97
C VAL A 349 18.84 5.44 -4.12
N HIS A 350 18.91 5.93 -5.36
CA HIS A 350 19.19 7.34 -5.64
C HIS A 350 17.92 8.11 -6.02
N CYS A 351 17.70 9.25 -5.37
CA CYS A 351 16.46 10.02 -5.48
C CYS A 351 16.54 11.22 -6.45
N PHE A 352 17.13 11.02 -7.63
CA PHE A 352 17.24 12.02 -8.70
C PHE A 352 17.27 11.35 -10.08
N GLY A 353 16.99 12.11 -11.15
CA GLY A 353 16.77 11.56 -12.50
C GLY A 353 18.00 10.94 -13.18
N LYS A 354 19.18 11.54 -12.95
CA LYS A 354 20.46 11.13 -13.54
C LYS A 354 21.11 9.98 -12.77
N HIS A 355 21.95 9.18 -13.42
CA HIS A 355 22.73 8.15 -12.73
C HIS A 355 23.74 8.79 -11.74
N PRO A 356 24.08 8.16 -10.59
CA PRO A 356 25.00 8.75 -9.60
C PRO A 356 26.35 9.24 -10.16
N GLN A 357 26.90 8.55 -11.16
CA GLN A 357 28.17 8.93 -11.81
C GLN A 357 28.05 10.18 -12.67
N GLU A 358 26.89 10.43 -13.28
CA GLU A 358 26.65 11.61 -14.12
C GLU A 358 26.58 12.92 -13.32
N VAL A 359 26.45 12.82 -11.99
CA VAL A 359 26.43 13.97 -11.07
C VAL A 359 27.58 13.93 -10.06
N GLY A 360 28.69 13.29 -10.45
CA GLY A 360 29.96 13.33 -9.70
C GLY A 360 30.04 12.41 -8.48
N GLY A 361 29.13 11.44 -8.35
CA GLY A 361 29.17 10.44 -7.29
C GLY A 361 29.51 9.06 -7.81
N THR A 362 29.37 8.07 -6.93
CA THR A 362 29.71 6.68 -7.24
C THR A 362 28.54 5.75 -6.90
N VAL A 363 28.51 4.61 -7.60
CA VAL A 363 27.71 3.46 -7.16
C VAL A 363 28.54 2.72 -6.13
N ILE A 364 27.95 2.40 -4.99
CA ILE A 364 28.66 1.68 -3.92
C ILE A 364 29.10 0.31 -4.46
N PRO A 365 30.38 -0.08 -4.32
CA PRO A 365 30.88 -1.34 -4.85
C PRO A 365 30.04 -2.53 -4.37
N GLY A 366 29.56 -3.35 -5.32
CA GLY A 366 28.76 -4.53 -5.04
C GLY A 366 27.27 -4.27 -4.75
N ALA A 367 26.84 -3.01 -4.62
CA ALA A 367 25.44 -2.68 -4.40
C ALA A 367 24.62 -2.73 -5.70
N TYR A 368 23.39 -3.21 -5.62
CA TYR A 368 22.40 -3.06 -6.68
C TYR A 368 21.83 -1.64 -6.64
N CYS A 369 21.95 -0.87 -7.72
CA CYS A 369 21.51 0.53 -7.77
C CYS A 369 20.15 0.68 -8.46
N VAL A 370 19.22 1.40 -7.83
CA VAL A 370 17.89 1.72 -8.37
C VAL A 370 17.61 3.21 -8.26
N ARG A 371 16.89 3.74 -9.25
CA ARG A 371 16.42 5.12 -9.26
C ARG A 371 15.03 5.25 -8.65
N LEU A 372 14.82 6.35 -7.91
CA LEU A 372 13.50 6.79 -7.46
C LEU A 372 13.35 8.31 -7.57
N GLU A 373 12.90 8.80 -8.72
CA GLU A 373 12.78 10.23 -8.99
C GLU A 373 11.43 10.81 -8.51
N LEU A 374 11.44 11.46 -7.36
CA LEU A 374 10.25 12.12 -6.81
C LEU A 374 9.69 13.27 -7.68
N SER A 375 10.56 13.93 -8.44
CA SER A 375 10.22 15.09 -9.28
C SER A 375 9.45 14.72 -10.56
N ASN A 376 9.35 13.44 -10.90
CA ASN A 376 8.68 12.98 -12.12
C ASN A 376 7.35 12.26 -11.78
N PRO A 377 6.20 12.94 -11.85
CA PRO A 377 4.90 12.37 -11.47
C PRO A 377 4.52 11.14 -12.29
N SER A 378 4.96 11.06 -13.55
CA SER A 378 4.61 9.96 -14.46
C SER A 378 5.29 8.64 -14.10
N ARG A 379 6.43 8.69 -13.41
CA ARG A 379 7.27 7.51 -13.11
C ARG A 379 7.35 7.18 -11.63
N ARG A 380 7.18 8.17 -10.75
CA ARG A 380 7.43 8.01 -9.32
C ARG A 380 6.63 6.88 -8.66
N ILE A 381 5.44 6.53 -9.16
CA ILE A 381 4.64 5.43 -8.60
C ILE A 381 5.27 4.08 -8.95
N GLU A 382 5.62 3.87 -10.22
CA GLU A 382 6.27 2.63 -10.68
C GLU A 382 7.65 2.46 -10.03
N GLU A 383 8.46 3.51 -10.03
CA GLU A 383 9.78 3.51 -9.41
C GLU A 383 9.69 3.26 -7.89
N TRP A 384 8.69 3.84 -7.23
CA TRP A 384 8.42 3.59 -5.81
C TRP A 384 8.07 2.12 -5.56
N GLN A 385 7.14 1.55 -6.33
CA GLN A 385 6.73 0.15 -6.16
C GLN A 385 7.93 -0.80 -6.34
N ALA A 386 8.76 -0.56 -7.36
CA ALA A 386 9.96 -1.35 -7.61
C ALA A 386 11.00 -1.21 -6.48
N ALA A 387 11.31 0.03 -6.08
CA ALA A 387 12.27 0.31 -5.03
C ALA A 387 11.81 -0.21 -3.66
N CYS A 388 10.56 0.06 -3.25
CA CYS A 388 10.00 -0.36 -1.97
C CYS A 388 9.92 -1.88 -1.85
N SER A 389 9.49 -2.59 -2.91
CA SER A 389 9.45 -4.05 -2.90
C SER A 389 10.84 -4.67 -2.75
N LEU A 390 11.81 -4.19 -3.54
CA LEU A 390 13.20 -4.69 -3.45
C LEU A 390 13.84 -4.34 -2.10
N LEU A 391 13.58 -3.14 -1.58
CA LEU A 391 14.05 -2.73 -0.26
C LEU A 391 13.57 -3.68 0.82
N ALA A 392 12.27 -3.98 0.86
CA ALA A 392 11.72 -4.90 1.83
C ALA A 392 12.39 -6.28 1.74
N ILE A 393 12.43 -6.89 0.55
CA ILE A 393 13.08 -8.19 0.34
C ILE A 393 14.54 -8.18 0.81
N THR A 394 15.28 -7.12 0.48
CA THR A 394 16.69 -6.94 0.87
C THR A 394 16.85 -6.87 2.38
N LEU A 395 16.08 -6.01 3.04
CA LEU A 395 16.19 -5.84 4.49
C LEU A 395 15.74 -7.11 5.23
N PHE A 396 14.70 -7.79 4.77
CA PHE A 396 14.25 -9.05 5.38
C PHE A 396 15.21 -10.22 5.14
N ALA A 397 16.06 -10.15 4.10
CA ALA A 397 17.21 -11.05 3.94
C ALA A 397 18.39 -10.72 4.87
N GLY A 398 18.27 -9.67 5.69
CA GLY A 398 19.31 -9.24 6.63
C GLY A 398 20.38 -8.34 6.02
N GLU A 399 20.17 -7.89 4.79
CA GLU A 399 21.10 -7.00 4.09
C GLU A 399 20.83 -5.52 4.43
N SER A 400 21.82 -4.67 4.18
CA SER A 400 21.70 -3.22 4.37
C SER A 400 21.34 -2.51 3.07
N ALA A 401 20.50 -1.48 3.17
CA ALA A 401 20.15 -0.60 2.07
C ALA A 401 20.46 0.85 2.41
N VAL A 402 20.80 1.66 1.40
CA VAL A 402 20.96 3.11 1.54
C VAL A 402 20.04 3.86 0.59
N VAL A 403 19.39 4.90 1.10
CA VAL A 403 18.65 5.88 0.32
C VAL A 403 19.43 7.19 0.33
N HIS A 404 19.65 7.77 -0.85
CA HIS A 404 20.41 9.01 -0.95
C HIS A 404 19.91 9.95 -2.05
N CYS A 405 20.27 11.21 -1.93
CA CYS A 405 20.19 12.20 -2.99
C CYS A 405 21.52 12.96 -3.02
N VAL A 406 21.59 14.15 -3.62
CA VAL A 406 22.86 14.91 -3.64
C VAL A 406 23.33 15.26 -2.22
N ALA A 407 22.49 15.99 -1.46
CA ALA A 407 22.83 16.39 -0.09
C ALA A 407 22.32 15.43 1.01
N GLY A 408 21.32 14.60 0.69
CA GLY A 408 20.68 13.72 1.69
C GLY A 408 19.71 14.43 2.65
N VAL A 409 19.31 15.67 2.36
CA VAL A 409 18.51 16.54 3.25
C VAL A 409 17.02 16.58 2.89
N HIS A 410 16.68 16.55 1.59
CA HIS A 410 15.29 16.68 1.11
C HIS A 410 14.73 15.35 0.60
N ARG A 411 14.93 15.07 -0.70
CA ARG A 411 14.32 13.94 -1.42
C ARG A 411 14.60 12.59 -0.77
N ALA A 412 15.86 12.33 -0.42
CA ALA A 412 16.26 11.08 0.22
C ALA A 412 15.66 10.92 1.61
N ALA A 413 15.59 12.01 2.39
CA ALA A 413 14.99 11.99 3.71
C ALA A 413 13.49 11.71 3.63
N THR A 414 12.79 12.31 2.66
CA THR A 414 11.37 12.01 2.38
C THR A 414 11.18 10.54 2.01
N VAL A 415 11.96 10.00 1.07
CA VAL A 415 11.89 8.57 0.70
C VAL A 415 12.22 7.66 1.87
N GLY A 416 13.27 7.98 2.63
CA GLY A 416 13.69 7.23 3.81
C GLY A 416 12.58 7.18 4.87
N ALA A 417 11.91 8.30 5.13
CA ALA A 417 10.74 8.36 6.02
C ALA A 417 9.56 7.54 5.49
N MET A 418 9.26 7.60 4.18
CA MET A 418 8.21 6.77 3.58
C MET A 418 8.53 5.27 3.72
N MET A 419 9.78 4.86 3.45
CA MET A 419 10.21 3.47 3.56
C MET A 419 10.16 2.99 5.01
N ARG A 420 10.65 3.80 5.96
CA ARG A 420 10.55 3.51 7.39
C ARG A 420 9.10 3.35 7.82
N SER A 421 8.22 4.27 7.44
CA SER A 421 6.76 4.19 7.71
C SER A 421 6.19 2.84 7.27
N LYS A 422 6.53 2.40 6.05
CA LYS A 422 6.10 1.10 5.54
C LYS A 422 6.65 -0.10 6.30
N LEU A 423 7.94 -0.08 6.63
CA LEU A 423 8.63 -1.18 7.31
C LEU A 423 8.24 -1.32 8.78
N ARG A 424 7.89 -0.21 9.44
CA ARG A 424 7.58 -0.12 10.87
C ARG A 424 6.09 -0.02 11.15
N HIS A 425 5.24 -0.03 10.12
CA HIS A 425 3.79 0.13 10.23
C HIS A 425 3.38 1.40 11.02
N GLU A 426 4.15 2.47 10.88
CA GLU A 426 3.92 3.76 11.52
C GLU A 426 3.43 4.81 10.51
N THR A 427 2.86 5.92 10.98
CA THR A 427 2.45 7.02 10.09
C THR A 427 3.67 7.72 9.50
N PHE A 428 3.47 8.44 8.39
CA PHE A 428 4.54 9.21 7.75
C PHE A 428 5.09 10.30 8.69
N GLU A 429 4.24 10.91 9.52
CA GLU A 429 4.58 11.96 10.47
C GLU A 429 5.50 11.42 11.57
N VAL A 430 5.19 10.23 12.12
CA VAL A 430 6.04 9.55 13.10
C VAL A 430 7.40 9.22 12.48
N ALA A 431 7.39 8.59 11.30
CA ALA A 431 8.63 8.24 10.60
C ALA A 431 9.50 9.47 10.28
N SER A 432 8.87 10.56 9.83
CA SER A 432 9.54 11.82 9.50
C SER A 432 10.16 12.46 10.74
N SER A 433 9.44 12.46 11.86
CA SER A 433 9.94 12.96 13.15
C SER A 433 11.18 12.17 13.60
N VAL A 434 11.15 10.83 13.51
CA VAL A 434 12.32 10.00 13.85
C VAL A 434 13.52 10.34 12.98
N VAL A 435 13.33 10.44 11.66
CA VAL A 435 14.42 10.82 10.73
C VAL A 435 14.96 12.21 11.04
N GLN A 436 14.09 13.18 11.34
CA GLN A 436 14.47 14.54 11.73
C GLN A 436 15.20 14.61 13.08
N ARG A 437 14.97 13.68 14.01
CA ARG A 437 15.73 13.61 15.26
C ARG A 437 17.16 13.15 15.04
N VAL A 438 17.37 12.15 14.18
CA VAL A 438 18.68 11.50 13.99
C VAL A 438 19.53 12.15 12.90
N ARG A 439 18.96 12.96 12.01
CA ARG A 439 19.68 13.62 10.91
C ARG A 439 19.16 15.02 10.63
N ASN A 440 20.02 15.93 10.17
CA ASN A 440 19.64 17.30 9.88
C ASN A 440 18.95 17.45 8.51
N VAL A 441 17.67 17.08 8.44
CA VAL A 441 16.88 17.02 7.21
C VAL A 441 15.77 18.08 7.15
N GLU A 442 15.24 18.34 5.95
CA GLU A 442 14.17 19.32 5.68
C GLU A 442 13.06 18.66 4.85
N ILE A 443 12.45 17.59 5.38
CA ILE A 443 11.41 16.80 4.70
C ILE A 443 10.22 17.67 4.27
N GLU A 444 9.87 18.66 5.09
CA GLU A 444 8.76 19.59 4.87
C GLU A 444 8.89 20.40 3.57
N LYS A 445 10.11 20.67 3.09
CA LYS A 445 10.31 21.36 1.81
C LYS A 445 9.85 20.53 0.62
N VAL A 446 9.92 19.21 0.71
CA VAL A 446 9.39 18.30 -0.32
C VAL A 446 7.88 18.14 -0.16
N VAL A 447 7.40 17.95 1.07
CA VAL A 447 5.97 17.74 1.37
C VAL A 447 5.11 18.94 0.95
N LYS A 448 5.63 20.17 1.13
CA LYS A 448 4.95 21.42 0.74
C LYS A 448 4.86 21.63 -0.78
N GLN A 449 5.58 20.85 -1.59
CA GLN A 449 5.45 20.93 -3.04
C GLN A 449 4.05 20.47 -3.48
N ARG A 450 3.54 21.11 -4.54
CA ARG A 450 2.18 20.87 -5.03
C ARG A 450 1.95 19.38 -5.30
N GLY A 451 0.95 18.81 -4.63
CA GLY A 451 0.54 17.41 -4.81
C GLY A 451 1.46 16.37 -4.18
N MET A 452 2.55 16.75 -3.51
CA MET A 452 3.46 15.80 -2.87
C MET A 452 2.86 15.18 -1.61
N ALA A 453 2.25 15.97 -0.73
CA ALA A 453 1.60 15.44 0.47
C ALA A 453 0.51 14.40 0.14
N GLU A 454 -0.33 14.71 -0.87
CA GLU A 454 -1.36 13.79 -1.35
C GLU A 454 -0.77 12.52 -1.96
N TRP A 455 0.27 12.68 -2.78
CA TRP A 455 0.97 11.54 -3.36
C TRP A 455 1.61 10.66 -2.29
N ILE A 456 2.26 11.22 -1.26
CA ILE A 456 2.87 10.46 -0.16
C ILE A 456 1.78 9.65 0.56
N ARG A 457 0.68 10.31 0.96
CA ARG A 457 -0.42 9.65 1.67
C ARG A 457 -1.05 8.54 0.85
N SER A 458 -1.40 8.82 -0.41
CA SER A 458 -1.98 7.85 -1.33
C SER A 458 -1.02 6.69 -1.62
N THR A 459 0.26 6.98 -1.84
CA THR A 459 1.29 5.96 -2.10
C THR A 459 1.45 5.05 -0.89
N LEU A 460 1.54 5.62 0.32
CA LEU A 460 1.62 4.83 1.54
C LEU A 460 0.34 4.03 1.76
N ALA A 461 -0.85 4.57 1.57
CA ALA A 461 -2.09 3.79 1.71
C ALA A 461 -2.14 2.59 0.75
N ASN A 462 -1.73 2.77 -0.50
CA ASN A 462 -1.88 1.78 -1.56
C ASN A 462 -0.70 0.80 -1.70
N THR A 463 0.45 1.09 -1.08
CA THR A 463 1.63 0.21 -1.18
C THR A 463 1.52 -0.96 -0.22
N ARG A 464 1.48 -2.18 -0.77
CA ARG A 464 1.63 -3.42 0.00
C ARG A 464 3.07 -3.89 -0.10
N LEU A 465 3.68 -4.23 1.04
CA LEU A 465 4.98 -4.89 1.04
C LEU A 465 4.84 -6.30 0.46
N PRO A 466 5.85 -6.79 -0.29
CA PRO A 466 5.81 -8.13 -0.83
C PRO A 466 5.79 -9.16 0.31
N ARG A 467 5.11 -10.28 0.10
CA ARG A 467 5.24 -11.44 0.99
C ARG A 467 6.70 -11.90 0.95
N ILE A 468 7.35 -11.82 2.10
CA ILE A 468 8.73 -12.25 2.27
C ILE A 468 8.75 -13.78 2.22
N GLY A 469 9.50 -14.30 1.26
CA GLY A 469 9.75 -15.72 1.13
C GLY A 469 10.92 -16.16 2.00
N PRO A 470 11.13 -17.48 2.14
CA PRO A 470 12.35 -18.02 2.70
C PRO A 470 13.59 -17.57 1.91
N PRO A 471 14.78 -17.57 2.54
CA PRO A 471 16.04 -17.27 1.85
C PRO A 471 16.25 -18.14 0.62
N VAL A 472 16.94 -17.58 -0.38
CA VAL A 472 17.34 -18.34 -1.57
C VAL A 472 18.68 -18.98 -1.32
N ASP A 473 18.71 -20.31 -1.33
CA ASP A 473 19.89 -21.15 -1.15
C ASP A 473 20.00 -22.23 -2.26
N GLN A 474 19.02 -22.28 -3.18
CA GLN A 474 19.01 -23.23 -4.28
C GLN A 474 18.53 -22.61 -5.59
N TRP A 475 18.97 -23.22 -6.68
CA TRP A 475 18.64 -22.86 -8.04
C TRP A 475 18.16 -24.10 -8.77
N VAL A 476 17.02 -24.00 -9.45
CA VAL A 476 16.36 -25.16 -10.07
C VAL A 476 15.93 -24.85 -11.50
N ALA A 477 16.00 -25.85 -12.37
CA ALA A 477 15.51 -25.74 -13.75
C ALA A 477 15.14 -27.12 -14.34
N ALA A 478 14.22 -27.17 -15.30
CA ALA A 478 13.79 -28.45 -15.91
C ALA A 478 14.84 -29.01 -16.87
N GLN A 479 15.06 -30.32 -16.98
CA GLN A 479 16.11 -30.84 -17.88
C GLN A 479 16.00 -30.36 -19.35
N ALA A 480 14.78 -30.08 -19.82
CA ALA A 480 14.53 -29.55 -21.15
C ALA A 480 15.43 -28.34 -21.51
N VAL A 481 16.07 -28.44 -22.67
CA VAL A 481 16.89 -27.36 -23.25
C VAL A 481 16.01 -26.11 -23.44
N GLY A 482 16.53 -24.95 -23.05
CA GLY A 482 15.81 -23.68 -23.11
C GLY A 482 14.83 -23.43 -21.95
N SER A 483 14.74 -24.33 -20.97
CA SER A 483 13.98 -24.04 -19.75
C SER A 483 14.63 -22.88 -18.97
N ARG A 484 13.81 -22.16 -18.20
CA ARG A 484 14.28 -21.02 -17.41
C ARG A 484 14.87 -21.48 -16.09
N LEU A 485 15.83 -20.70 -15.60
CA LEU A 485 16.37 -20.83 -14.26
C LEU A 485 15.38 -20.25 -13.25
N HIS A 486 15.20 -20.93 -12.11
CA HIS A 486 14.36 -20.48 -11.01
C HIS A 486 15.18 -20.43 -9.71
N ALA A 487 14.95 -19.37 -8.92
CA ALA A 487 15.42 -19.32 -7.54
C ALA A 487 14.48 -20.13 -6.65
N SER A 488 15.03 -20.93 -5.75
CA SER A 488 14.34 -21.79 -4.81
C SER A 488 14.96 -21.68 -3.42
N HIS A 489 14.22 -22.20 -2.44
CA HIS A 489 14.76 -22.56 -1.13
C HIS A 489 14.94 -24.08 -1.04
N ALA A 490 15.88 -24.53 -0.22
CA ALA A 490 16.04 -25.90 0.22
C ALA A 490 14.91 -26.19 1.20
N SER A 491 13.84 -26.78 0.68
CA SER A 491 12.82 -27.35 1.55
C SER A 491 13.40 -28.60 2.23
N PRO A 492 12.99 -28.92 3.48
CA PRO A 492 13.29 -30.20 4.10
C PRO A 492 12.97 -31.37 3.15
N PRO A 493 13.67 -32.52 3.25
CA PRO A 493 13.68 -33.59 2.25
C PRO A 493 12.32 -34.23 1.89
N GLN A 494 11.21 -33.79 2.49
CA GLN A 494 9.85 -34.28 2.22
C GLN A 494 8.91 -33.25 1.57
N THR A 495 9.31 -31.98 1.45
CA THR A 495 8.50 -30.91 0.85
C THR A 495 9.03 -30.57 -0.53
N ASP A 496 8.14 -30.57 -1.53
CA ASP A 496 8.47 -30.25 -2.92
C ASP A 496 9.33 -28.99 -3.02
N GLN A 497 10.48 -29.10 -3.70
CA GLN A 497 11.34 -27.96 -4.06
C GLN A 497 10.52 -26.97 -4.89
N ALA A 498 9.92 -26.01 -4.19
CA ALA A 498 9.04 -25.03 -4.81
C ALA A 498 9.87 -23.80 -5.18
N PRO A 499 9.90 -23.41 -6.47
CA PRO A 499 10.56 -22.18 -6.86
C PRO A 499 9.85 -21.00 -6.19
N LEU A 500 10.57 -19.90 -5.97
CA LEU A 500 10.00 -18.69 -5.36
C LEU A 500 8.82 -18.13 -6.17
N CYS A 501 8.79 -18.33 -7.49
CA CYS A 501 7.66 -17.94 -8.33
C CYS A 501 6.52 -18.98 -8.26
N LYS A 502 5.27 -18.57 -8.51
CA LYS A 502 4.09 -19.45 -8.55
C LYS A 502 4.07 -20.42 -9.76
N TRP A 503 5.22 -20.80 -10.30
CA TRP A 503 5.31 -21.65 -11.48
C TRP A 503 4.76 -23.04 -11.18
N ARG A 504 3.72 -23.43 -11.93
CA ARG A 504 3.07 -24.76 -11.96
C ARG A 504 2.93 -25.47 -10.61
N GLN A 505 2.61 -24.74 -9.54
CA GLN A 505 2.31 -25.32 -8.22
C GLN A 505 1.09 -26.26 -8.20
N ARG A 506 0.37 -26.44 -9.33
CA ARG A 506 -0.87 -27.23 -9.42
C ARG A 506 -0.86 -28.43 -10.39
N ALA A 507 0.14 -28.61 -11.26
CA ALA A 507 0.20 -29.79 -12.14
C ALA A 507 1.58 -29.96 -12.79
N ALA A 508 2.18 -31.14 -12.57
CA ALA A 508 3.50 -31.59 -12.99
C ALA A 508 4.68 -30.75 -12.49
N ARG A 509 5.36 -31.30 -11.47
CA ARG A 509 6.72 -30.95 -10.99
C ARG A 509 7.69 -30.86 -12.18
N PHE A 510 8.88 -30.29 -12.00
CA PHE A 510 9.93 -30.15 -13.03
C PHE A 510 10.29 -31.48 -13.75
N GLY A 511 9.42 -32.06 -14.60
CA GLY A 511 9.61 -33.37 -15.21
C GLY A 511 10.09 -34.46 -14.24
N SER A 512 10.71 -35.51 -14.76
CA SER A 512 11.59 -36.39 -13.99
C SER A 512 12.95 -35.70 -13.81
N GLU A 513 13.33 -35.50 -12.54
CA GLU A 513 14.62 -34.98 -12.05
C GLU A 513 15.03 -33.56 -12.52
N PRO A 514 14.64 -32.48 -11.81
CA PRO A 514 15.16 -31.14 -12.10
C PRO A 514 16.68 -31.07 -11.99
N LEU A 515 17.29 -30.17 -12.75
CA LEU A 515 18.64 -29.69 -12.44
C LEU A 515 18.54 -28.84 -11.16
N VAL A 516 19.38 -29.15 -10.18
CA VAL A 516 19.46 -28.45 -8.89
C VAL A 516 20.91 -28.06 -8.65
N ALA A 517 21.14 -26.80 -8.30
CA ALA A 517 22.43 -26.26 -7.91
C ALA A 517 22.30 -25.52 -6.59
N SER A 518 23.27 -25.69 -5.70
CA SER A 518 23.36 -24.94 -4.44
C SER A 518 24.04 -23.58 -4.62
N SER A 519 24.63 -23.32 -5.78
CA SER A 519 25.30 -22.06 -6.10
C SER A 519 24.76 -21.43 -7.37
N LEU A 520 24.78 -20.09 -7.42
CA LEU A 520 24.39 -19.36 -8.62
C LEU A 520 25.37 -19.60 -9.76
N GLN A 521 26.66 -19.76 -9.46
CA GLN A 521 27.72 -19.97 -10.44
C GLN A 521 27.52 -21.27 -11.22
N GLU A 522 27.23 -22.37 -10.52
CA GLU A 522 26.89 -23.65 -11.14
C GLU A 522 25.61 -23.53 -11.99
N ALA A 523 24.58 -22.88 -11.45
CA ALA A 523 23.31 -22.68 -12.12
C ALA A 523 23.42 -21.85 -13.42
N VAL A 524 24.29 -20.84 -13.42
CA VAL A 524 24.61 -20.01 -14.59
C VAL A 524 25.32 -20.85 -15.66
N GLY A 525 26.15 -21.82 -15.25
CA GLY A 525 26.81 -22.77 -16.16
C GLY A 525 25.85 -23.59 -17.03
N TRP A 526 24.56 -23.66 -16.68
CA TRP A 526 23.54 -24.29 -17.52
C TRP A 526 23.11 -23.45 -18.73
N GLY A 527 23.54 -22.18 -18.83
CA GLY A 527 23.21 -21.29 -19.94
C GLY A 527 21.73 -20.87 -19.99
N ARG A 528 21.06 -20.79 -18.83
CA ARG A 528 19.61 -20.55 -18.73
C ARG A 528 19.28 -19.17 -18.21
N GLN A 529 18.28 -18.53 -18.82
CA GLN A 529 17.80 -17.22 -18.35
C GLN A 529 17.01 -17.35 -17.05
N LEU A 530 17.29 -16.47 -16.09
CA LEU A 530 16.52 -16.38 -14.85
C LEU A 530 15.07 -15.93 -15.13
N ARG A 531 14.12 -16.66 -14.56
CA ARG A 531 12.70 -16.34 -14.57
C ARG A 531 12.46 -14.94 -13.96
N PRO A 532 11.83 -13.98 -14.68
CA PRO A 532 11.62 -12.61 -14.19
C PRO A 532 10.91 -12.54 -12.84
N GLU A 533 9.95 -13.42 -12.61
CA GLU A 533 9.18 -13.51 -11.37
C GLU A 533 10.03 -13.99 -10.18
N CYS A 534 11.03 -14.86 -10.41
CA CYS A 534 12.04 -15.21 -9.40
C CYS A 534 12.99 -14.03 -9.17
N LYS A 535 13.48 -13.39 -10.24
CA LYS A 535 14.35 -12.21 -10.16
C LYS A 535 13.72 -11.10 -9.32
N ALA A 536 12.42 -10.86 -9.48
CA ALA A 536 11.64 -9.90 -8.71
C ALA A 536 11.55 -10.22 -7.20
N LYS A 537 11.90 -11.44 -6.79
CA LYS A 537 11.88 -11.90 -5.39
C LYS A 537 13.28 -12.06 -4.78
N LEU A 538 14.35 -11.84 -5.56
CA LEU A 538 15.71 -11.88 -5.07
C LEU A 538 16.05 -10.62 -4.26
N PRO A 539 16.82 -10.75 -3.16
CA PRO A 539 17.44 -9.61 -2.48
C PRO A 539 18.47 -8.93 -3.39
N ALA A 540 18.86 -7.71 -3.04
CA ALA A 540 19.69 -6.87 -3.88
C ALA A 540 21.07 -7.48 -4.17
N SER A 541 21.73 -8.09 -3.18
CA SER A 541 23.05 -8.72 -3.39
C SER A 541 22.98 -9.80 -4.47
N LEU A 542 21.99 -10.70 -4.41
CA LEU A 542 21.78 -11.76 -5.38
C LEU A 542 21.38 -11.21 -6.75
N ARG A 543 20.56 -10.16 -6.81
CA ARG A 543 20.26 -9.50 -8.10
C ARG A 543 21.52 -8.94 -8.76
N GLN A 544 22.42 -8.34 -7.99
CA GLN A 544 23.67 -7.81 -8.50
C GLN A 544 24.61 -8.92 -8.97
N GLN A 545 24.65 -10.06 -8.27
CA GLN A 545 25.41 -11.24 -8.72
C GLN A 545 24.85 -11.80 -10.03
N VAL A 546 23.53 -12.01 -10.10
CA VAL A 546 22.85 -12.47 -11.32
C VAL A 546 23.09 -11.51 -12.50
N GLN A 547 23.02 -10.20 -12.26
CA GLN A 547 23.26 -9.20 -13.30
C GLN A 547 24.69 -9.21 -13.84
N ARG A 548 25.68 -9.56 -13.00
CA ARG A 548 27.07 -9.72 -13.45
C ARG A 548 27.21 -11.02 -14.25
N LEU A 549 26.84 -12.15 -13.63
CA LEU A 549 27.10 -13.49 -14.19
C LEU A 549 26.27 -13.82 -15.44
N LEU A 550 25.13 -13.18 -15.69
CA LEU A 550 24.32 -13.43 -16.90
C LEU A 550 24.54 -12.41 -18.02
N ARG A 551 25.40 -11.40 -17.82
CA ARG A 551 25.81 -10.48 -18.90
C ARG A 551 27.05 -10.97 -19.64
N ASP A 552 27.89 -11.71 -18.91
CA ASP A 552 29.04 -12.45 -19.43
C ASP A 552 28.59 -13.81 -19.98
#